data_AF-A0A368JUB6-F1
#
_entry.id   AF-A0A368JUB6-F1
#
_cell.length_a   1.000
_cell.length_b   1.000
_cell.length_c   1.000
_cell.angle_alpha   90.00
_cell.angle_beta   90.00
_cell.angle_gamma   90.00
#
_symmetry.space_group_name_H-M   'P 1'
#
loop_
_entity.id
_entity.type
_entity.pdbx_description
1 polymer ?
#
loop_
_entity_poly.entity_id
_entity_poly.type
_entity_poly.pdbx_seq_one_letter_code
_entity_poly.pdbx_strand_id
1 'polypeptide(L)'
;MIFLARMTYNYNNNWEKPSGPNYKSTDNDQAFEAKFKFGFEEWFRCKRHEINGLQYAYIESLESYHCESKIILHTIRHNGKNKKSDRKLVGVLYKSEYYTDWNDITLDALSNALYGEMKTELKDALKILPIYEQQLAINQLNIHKNSISGKDKPLFNVRFKKEDFNYIFSKKIDSTLITKNNRFGIEKIDDEILERYPYSIQEILLSVR
;
A
#
# COMPACT_ATOMS: atom_id res chain seq x y z
N MET A 1 14.58 -6.63 -12.81
CA MET A 1 14.72 -6.78 -11.35
C MET A 1 13.32 -6.90 -10.75
N ILE A 2 13.16 -7.69 -9.69
CA ILE A 2 11.87 -7.93 -9.03
C ILE A 2 11.97 -7.43 -7.60
N PHE A 3 10.98 -6.70 -7.14
CA PHE A 3 10.87 -6.21 -5.78
C PHE A 3 9.63 -6.76 -5.11
N LEU A 4 9.69 -6.93 -3.80
CA LEU A 4 8.56 -7.29 -2.97
C LEU A 4 8.19 -6.11 -2.10
N ALA A 5 6.93 -5.72 -2.12
CA ALA A 5 6.38 -4.66 -1.28
C ALA A 5 5.19 -5.17 -0.48
N ARG A 6 5.17 -4.82 0.81
CA ARG A 6 4.06 -5.15 1.70
C ARG A 6 2.93 -4.14 1.56
N MET A 7 1.72 -4.65 1.39
CA MET A 7 0.46 -3.94 1.46
C MET A 7 -0.21 -4.18 2.81
N THR A 8 -0.84 -3.13 3.35
CA THR A 8 -1.73 -3.23 4.51
C THR A 8 -2.88 -4.20 4.19
N TYR A 9 -3.27 -5.01 5.17
CA TYR A 9 -4.25 -6.06 4.98
C TYR A 9 -5.67 -5.50 4.88
N ASN A 10 -6.16 -5.34 3.65
CA ASN A 10 -7.50 -4.81 3.38
C ASN A 10 -8.30 -5.70 2.40
N TYR A 11 -8.14 -7.01 2.56
CA TYR A 11 -8.74 -8.02 1.67
C TYR A 11 -10.28 -7.95 1.63
N ASN A 12 -10.95 -7.59 2.73
CA ASN A 12 -12.42 -7.56 2.76
C ASN A 12 -13.02 -6.45 1.89
N ASN A 13 -12.25 -5.40 1.60
CA ASN A 13 -12.68 -4.30 0.73
C ASN A 13 -11.96 -4.33 -0.62
N ASN A 14 -11.25 -5.42 -0.95
CA ASN A 14 -10.45 -5.53 -2.17
C ASN A 14 -9.48 -4.35 -2.39
N TRP A 15 -9.04 -3.69 -1.31
CA TRP A 15 -8.22 -2.47 -1.38
C TRP A 15 -8.85 -1.29 -2.15
N GLU A 16 -10.17 -1.30 -2.38
CA GLU A 16 -10.89 -0.22 -3.07
C GLU A 16 -11.27 0.93 -2.13
N LYS A 17 -11.33 0.66 -0.81
CA LYS A 17 -11.68 1.59 0.25
C LYS A 17 -11.16 1.08 1.60
N PRO A 18 -10.94 1.95 2.61
CA PRO A 18 -10.39 1.55 3.89
C PRO A 18 -11.40 0.73 4.70
N SER A 19 -10.89 -0.07 5.63
CA SER A 19 -11.67 -0.92 6.53
C SER A 19 -12.54 -0.11 7.50
N GLY A 20 -12.15 1.14 7.77
CA GLY A 20 -12.92 2.05 8.59
C GLY A 20 -13.01 1.57 10.06
N PRO A 21 -14.15 1.78 10.75
CA PRO A 21 -14.32 1.39 12.16
C PRO A 21 -14.33 -0.13 12.40
N ASN A 22 -14.36 -0.94 11.34
CA ASN A 22 -14.36 -2.39 11.39
C ASN A 22 -12.94 -3.00 11.30
N TYR A 23 -11.92 -2.23 11.74
CA TYR A 23 -10.51 -2.62 11.79
C TYR A 23 -10.30 -3.99 12.48
N LYS A 24 -9.22 -4.67 12.08
CA LYS A 24 -8.93 -6.06 12.46
C LYS A 24 -7.79 -6.24 13.46
N SER A 25 -7.09 -5.17 13.84
CA SER A 25 -6.03 -5.27 14.85
C SER A 25 -6.64 -5.31 16.24
N THR A 26 -6.45 -6.41 16.95
CA THR A 26 -6.77 -6.52 18.39
C THR A 26 -5.67 -5.93 19.27
N ASP A 27 -4.55 -5.49 18.70
CA ASP A 27 -3.50 -4.80 19.45
C ASP A 27 -3.84 -3.31 19.52
N ASN A 28 -4.15 -2.92 20.76
CA ASN A 28 -4.70 -1.67 21.25
C ASN A 28 -3.88 -0.43 20.85
N ASP A 29 -4.60 0.64 20.51
CA ASP A 29 -4.25 2.06 20.55
C ASP A 29 -2.99 2.59 19.83
N GLN A 30 -2.10 1.73 19.34
CA GLN A 30 -0.85 2.16 18.69
C GLN A 30 -0.96 2.29 17.16
N ALA A 31 -1.76 1.46 16.50
CA ALA A 31 -1.92 1.54 15.05
C ALA A 31 -2.87 2.70 14.69
N PHE A 32 -2.47 3.55 13.72
CA PHE A 32 -3.24 4.72 13.28
C PHE A 32 -4.69 4.34 12.92
N GLU A 33 -4.87 3.29 12.13
CA GLU A 33 -6.18 2.77 11.74
C GLU A 33 -7.00 2.28 12.95
N ALA A 34 -6.36 1.63 13.92
CA ALA A 34 -7.04 1.16 15.13
C ALA A 34 -7.51 2.34 16.00
N LYS A 35 -6.70 3.40 16.09
CA LYS A 35 -7.02 4.58 16.89
C LYS A 35 -8.07 5.47 16.23
N PHE A 36 -7.90 5.79 14.95
CA PHE A 36 -8.71 6.79 14.25
C PHE A 36 -9.73 6.21 13.27
N LYS A 37 -9.83 4.87 13.19
CA LYS A 37 -10.76 4.16 12.31
C LYS A 37 -10.59 4.55 10.83
N PHE A 38 -9.35 4.87 10.44
CA PHE A 38 -9.01 5.34 9.09
C PHE A 38 -7.64 4.78 8.68
N GLY A 39 -7.57 4.09 7.54
CA GLY A 39 -6.33 3.52 7.03
C GLY A 39 -5.96 4.13 5.68
N PHE A 40 -5.11 5.16 5.64
CA PHE A 40 -4.68 5.74 4.36
C PHE A 40 -3.82 4.76 3.52
N GLU A 41 -3.16 3.79 4.16
CA GLU A 41 -2.43 2.68 3.53
C GLU A 41 -3.30 1.66 2.80
N GLU A 42 -4.61 1.72 3.00
CA GLU A 42 -5.54 0.72 2.49
C GLU A 42 -6.08 1.05 1.08
N TRP A 43 -5.77 2.25 0.56
CA TRP A 43 -6.31 2.82 -0.68
C TRP A 43 -5.45 2.52 -1.91
N PHE A 44 -5.24 1.24 -2.20
CA PHE A 44 -4.40 0.85 -3.33
C PHE A 44 -5.16 0.82 -4.68
N ARG A 45 -6.45 0.47 -4.68
CA ARG A 45 -7.30 0.32 -5.88
C ARG A 45 -8.55 1.21 -5.82
N CYS A 46 -8.43 2.36 -5.20
CA CYS A 46 -9.53 3.30 -5.10
C CYS A 46 -9.93 3.79 -6.49
N LYS A 47 -11.15 3.47 -6.93
CA LYS A 47 -11.69 3.91 -8.24
C LYS A 47 -11.75 5.43 -8.38
N ARG A 48 -11.91 6.18 -7.28
CA ARG A 48 -11.88 7.65 -7.33
C ARG A 48 -10.48 8.21 -7.61
N HIS A 49 -9.45 7.41 -7.34
CA HIS A 49 -8.08 7.75 -7.65
C HIS A 49 -7.64 7.16 -9.01
N GLU A 50 -8.61 6.72 -9.83
CA GLU A 50 -8.39 6.39 -11.23
C GLU A 50 -8.69 7.64 -12.07
N ILE A 51 -7.65 8.24 -12.65
CA ILE A 51 -7.75 9.48 -13.41
C ILE A 51 -7.16 9.24 -14.80
N ASN A 52 -7.95 9.49 -15.85
CA ASN A 52 -7.54 9.30 -17.25
C ASN A 52 -6.95 7.89 -17.53
N GLY A 53 -7.53 6.85 -16.92
CA GLY A 53 -7.11 5.45 -17.09
C GLY A 53 -5.85 5.04 -16.31
N LEU A 54 -5.34 5.92 -15.44
CA LEU A 54 -4.21 5.65 -14.55
C LEU A 54 -4.71 5.53 -13.10
N GLN A 55 -4.35 4.44 -12.42
CA GLN A 55 -4.59 4.27 -10.99
C GLN A 55 -3.46 4.95 -10.21
N TYR A 56 -3.83 5.83 -9.29
CA TYR A 56 -2.92 6.48 -8.35
C TYR A 56 -3.03 5.77 -7.01
N ALA A 57 -1.89 5.35 -6.44
CA ALA A 57 -1.88 4.51 -5.25
C ALA A 57 -0.69 4.81 -4.35
N TYR A 58 -0.81 4.38 -3.10
CA TYR A 58 0.25 4.48 -2.11
C TYR A 58 0.81 3.09 -1.77
N ILE A 59 2.14 2.97 -1.81
CA ILE A 59 2.89 1.81 -1.32
C ILE A 59 3.95 2.33 -0.35
N GLU A 60 3.71 2.14 0.94
CA GLU A 60 4.53 2.66 2.03
C GLU A 60 6.01 2.29 1.91
N SER A 61 6.32 1.11 1.39
CA SER A 61 7.70 0.61 1.36
C SER A 61 8.60 1.29 0.32
N LEU A 62 8.05 2.08 -0.62
CA LEU A 62 8.81 2.59 -1.77
C LEU A 62 9.66 3.85 -1.52
N GLU A 63 9.84 4.25 -0.25
CA GLU A 63 10.45 5.52 0.21
C GLU A 63 11.80 5.94 -0.40
N SER A 64 12.50 5.07 -1.13
CA SER A 64 13.87 5.36 -1.61
C SER A 64 14.22 4.72 -2.95
N TYR A 65 13.25 4.22 -3.71
CA TYR A 65 13.53 3.43 -4.91
C TYR A 65 12.88 4.01 -6.17
N HIS A 66 13.72 4.53 -7.05
CA HIS A 66 13.36 4.94 -8.40
C HIS A 66 13.78 3.85 -9.37
N CYS A 67 12.87 2.94 -9.72
CA CYS A 67 13.19 1.99 -10.79
C CYS A 67 11.93 1.53 -11.53
N GLU A 68 12.09 1.38 -12.84
CA GLU A 68 11.13 0.70 -13.72
C GLU A 68 11.25 -0.82 -13.52
N SER A 69 10.89 -1.31 -12.34
CA SER A 69 11.00 -2.75 -12.01
C SER A 69 9.67 -3.31 -11.59
N LYS A 70 9.53 -4.64 -11.74
CA LYS A 70 8.33 -5.36 -11.32
C LYS A 70 8.22 -5.30 -9.80
N ILE A 71 7.03 -4.97 -9.30
CA ILE A 71 6.72 -4.97 -7.86
C ILE A 71 5.70 -6.06 -7.59
N ILE A 72 6.11 -7.03 -6.78
CA ILE A 72 5.26 -8.07 -6.22
C ILE A 72 4.63 -7.50 -4.96
N LEU A 73 3.31 -7.54 -4.88
CA LEU A 73 2.56 -7.07 -3.75
C LEU A 73 2.14 -8.25 -2.89
N HIS A 74 2.45 -8.20 -1.61
CA HIS A 74 1.97 -9.18 -0.64
C HIS A 74 1.35 -8.50 0.57
N THR A 75 0.55 -9.23 1.34
CA THR A 75 -0.05 -8.75 2.58
C THR A 75 0.14 -9.77 3.71
N ILE A 76 0.00 -9.31 4.95
CA ILE A 76 0.12 -10.14 6.15
C ILE A 76 -1.15 -9.98 6.97
N ARG A 77 -1.87 -11.07 7.18
CA ARG A 77 -3.01 -11.15 8.12
C ARG A 77 -2.50 -11.67 9.46
N HIS A 78 -2.65 -10.87 10.51
CA HIS A 78 -2.41 -11.33 11.89
C HIS A 78 -3.63 -12.11 12.39
N ASN A 79 -3.40 -13.32 12.90
CA ASN A 79 -4.47 -14.24 13.34
C ASN A 79 -4.67 -14.25 14.87
N GLY A 80 -4.21 -13.21 15.58
CA GLY A 80 -4.28 -13.10 17.04
C GLY A 80 -3.06 -13.64 17.77
N LYS A 81 -3.00 -13.41 19.09
CA LYS A 81 -1.88 -13.82 19.95
C LYS A 81 -1.65 -15.34 19.84
N ASN A 82 -0.41 -15.75 19.56
CA ASN A 82 0.05 -17.14 19.42
C ASN A 82 -0.42 -17.92 18.17
N LYS A 83 -1.03 -17.27 17.17
CA LYS A 83 -1.28 -17.90 15.87
C LYS A 83 -0.29 -17.39 14.83
N LYS A 84 0.15 -18.27 13.91
CA LYS A 84 0.96 -17.87 12.76
C LYS A 84 0.17 -16.86 11.92
N SER A 85 0.83 -15.76 11.55
CA SER A 85 0.28 -14.81 10.58
C SER A 85 0.21 -15.47 9.21
N ASP A 86 -0.90 -15.25 8.50
CA ASP A 86 -1.02 -15.69 7.12
C ASP A 86 -0.42 -14.62 6.21
N ARG A 87 0.55 -14.99 5.37
CA ARG A 87 1.05 -14.10 4.34
C ARG A 87 0.50 -14.51 2.98
N LYS A 88 0.09 -13.54 2.18
CA LYS A 88 -0.57 -13.79 0.89
C LYS A 88 -0.02 -12.88 -0.19
N LEU A 89 0.21 -13.42 -1.38
CA LEU A 89 0.37 -12.62 -2.58
C LEU A 89 -0.96 -11.91 -2.92
N VAL A 90 -0.87 -10.66 -3.34
CA VAL A 90 -2.01 -9.82 -3.72
C VAL A 90 -2.01 -9.57 -5.23
N GLY A 91 -0.83 -9.37 -5.82
CA GLY A 91 -0.70 -9.17 -7.25
C GLY A 91 0.72 -8.77 -7.66
N VAL A 92 0.87 -8.48 -8.94
CA VAL A 92 2.14 -8.02 -9.52
C VAL A 92 1.87 -6.75 -10.33
N LEU A 93 2.64 -5.71 -10.06
CA LEU A 93 2.77 -4.52 -10.91
C LEU A 93 3.94 -4.76 -11.86
N TYR A 94 3.65 -4.90 -13.15
CA TYR A 94 4.67 -5.12 -14.17
C TYR A 94 5.34 -3.83 -14.61
N LYS A 95 4.56 -2.77 -14.64
CA LYS A 95 5.01 -1.41 -14.89
C LYS A 95 4.30 -0.47 -13.93
N SER A 96 5.09 0.36 -13.29
CA SER A 96 4.60 1.47 -12.48
C SER A 96 5.52 2.64 -12.73
N GLU A 97 4.93 3.82 -12.86
CA GLU A 97 5.69 5.05 -12.91
C GLU A 97 5.83 5.55 -11.48
N TYR A 98 7.09 5.71 -11.06
CA TYR A 98 7.40 6.35 -9.80
C TYR A 98 7.42 7.86 -10.00
N TYR A 99 6.88 8.59 -9.04
CA TYR A 99 6.93 10.04 -9.09
C TYR A 99 8.31 10.53 -8.67
N THR A 100 9.14 10.88 -9.66
CA THR A 100 10.48 11.42 -9.41
C THR A 100 10.59 12.91 -9.68
N ASP A 101 9.73 13.48 -10.54
CA ASP A 101 9.83 14.87 -10.99
C ASP A 101 8.49 15.59 -10.78
N TRP A 102 8.35 16.23 -9.62
CA TRP A 102 7.13 16.93 -9.17
C TRP A 102 7.06 18.39 -9.64
N ASN A 103 7.88 18.77 -10.63
CA ASN A 103 7.84 20.10 -11.24
C ASN A 103 6.69 20.26 -12.26
N ASP A 104 5.94 19.20 -12.55
CA ASP A 104 4.69 19.27 -13.30
C ASP A 104 3.57 19.78 -12.39
N ILE A 105 3.23 21.07 -12.54
CA ILE A 105 2.17 21.79 -11.82
C ILE A 105 0.83 21.00 -11.84
N THR A 106 0.58 20.21 -12.89
CA THR A 106 -0.64 19.42 -13.04
C THR A 106 -0.69 18.25 -12.05
N LEU A 107 0.45 17.61 -11.78
CA LEU A 107 0.55 16.46 -10.89
C LEU A 107 0.53 16.85 -9.43
N ASP A 108 1.13 17.99 -9.07
CA ASP A 108 1.02 18.55 -7.71
C ASP A 108 -0.43 18.93 -7.39
N ALA A 109 -1.12 19.60 -8.32
CA ALA A 109 -2.54 19.93 -8.16
C ALA A 109 -3.40 18.67 -7.97
N LEU A 110 -3.12 17.61 -8.72
CA LEU A 110 -3.82 16.33 -8.63
C LEU A 110 -3.57 15.61 -7.29
N SER A 111 -2.30 15.50 -6.87
CA SER A 111 -1.94 14.92 -5.58
C SER A 111 -2.59 15.68 -4.43
N ASN A 112 -2.60 17.01 -4.49
CA ASN A 112 -3.28 17.86 -3.52
C ASN A 112 -4.80 17.63 -3.48
N ALA A 113 -5.44 17.44 -4.63
CA ALA A 113 -6.87 17.13 -4.71
C ALA A 113 -7.20 15.78 -4.05
N LEU A 114 -6.49 14.72 -4.43
CA LEU A 114 -6.65 13.38 -3.84
C LEU A 114 -6.40 13.39 -2.33
N TYR A 115 -5.37 14.10 -1.88
CA TYR A 115 -5.10 14.30 -0.46
C TYR A 115 -6.24 15.03 0.26
N GLY A 116 -6.83 16.05 -0.39
CA GLY A 116 -7.97 16.80 0.13
C GLY A 116 -9.19 15.91 0.38
N GLU A 117 -9.46 14.97 -0.53
CA GLU A 117 -10.52 13.97 -0.37
C GLU A 117 -10.27 13.09 0.86
N MET A 118 -9.08 12.49 0.96
CA MET A 118 -8.71 11.64 2.10
C MET A 118 -8.80 12.40 3.44
N LYS A 119 -8.34 13.66 3.46
CA LYS A 119 -8.40 14.51 4.66
C LYS A 119 -9.83 14.82 5.07
N THR A 120 -10.74 14.98 4.10
CA THR A 120 -12.16 15.25 4.36
C THR A 120 -12.81 14.02 4.99
N GLU A 121 -12.56 12.84 4.44
CA GLU A 121 -13.07 11.59 5.01
C GLU A 121 -12.52 11.29 6.39
N LEU A 122 -11.22 11.57 6.61
CA LEU A 122 -10.65 11.47 7.94
C LEU A 122 -11.38 12.41 8.90
N LYS A 123 -11.61 13.68 8.53
CA LYS A 123 -12.37 14.62 9.40
C LYS A 123 -13.77 14.09 9.72
N ASP A 124 -14.46 13.51 8.74
CA ASP A 124 -15.79 12.94 8.96
C ASP A 124 -15.75 11.75 9.94
N ALA A 125 -14.75 10.88 9.83
CA ALA A 125 -14.54 9.77 10.76
C ALA A 125 -14.19 10.25 12.19
N LEU A 126 -13.53 11.40 12.32
CA LEU A 126 -13.04 11.95 13.58
C LEU A 126 -14.09 12.75 14.37
N LYS A 127 -15.28 13.06 13.80
CA LYS A 127 -16.29 13.94 14.41
C LYS A 127 -16.69 13.56 15.84
N ILE A 128 -16.62 12.28 16.17
CA ILE A 128 -17.02 11.73 17.48
C ILE A 128 -15.89 11.74 18.52
N LEU A 129 -14.66 12.07 18.13
CA LEU A 129 -13.49 12.02 19.01
C LEU A 129 -13.18 13.39 19.65
N PRO A 130 -12.47 13.42 20.80
CA PRO A 130 -11.99 14.65 21.39
C PRO A 130 -11.12 15.48 20.44
N ILE A 131 -11.22 16.81 20.48
CA ILE A 131 -10.50 17.74 19.58
C ILE A 131 -9.00 17.44 19.51
N TYR A 132 -8.37 17.13 20.64
CA TYR A 132 -6.95 16.77 20.71
C TYR A 132 -6.62 15.53 19.85
N GLU A 133 -7.44 14.50 19.89
CA GLU A 133 -7.26 13.30 19.07
C GLU A 133 -7.46 13.58 17.59
N GLN A 134 -8.43 14.44 17.25
CA GLN A 134 -8.62 14.87 15.87
C GLN A 134 -7.36 15.56 15.33
N GLN A 135 -6.76 16.46 16.12
CA GLN A 135 -5.54 17.17 15.74
C GLN A 135 -4.36 16.21 15.57
N LEU A 136 -4.21 15.22 16.46
CA LEU A 136 -3.18 14.18 16.33
C LEU A 136 -3.33 13.38 15.03
N ALA A 137 -4.56 13.01 14.68
CA ALA A 137 -4.83 12.25 13.45
C ALA A 137 -4.49 13.06 12.19
N ILE A 138 -4.90 14.33 12.16
CA ILE A 138 -4.62 15.23 11.04
C ILE A 138 -3.12 15.51 10.91
N ASN A 139 -2.40 15.67 12.02
CA ASN A 139 -0.95 15.85 12.00
C ASN A 139 -0.24 14.62 11.41
N GLN A 140 -0.65 13.42 11.82
CA GLN A 140 -0.10 12.18 11.25
C GLN A 140 -0.43 12.04 9.76
N LEU A 141 -1.65 12.34 9.31
CA LEU A 141 -1.96 12.36 7.88
C LEU A 141 -1.08 13.37 7.10
N ASN A 142 -0.84 14.56 7.67
CA ASN A 142 0.02 15.57 7.06
C ASN A 142 1.49 15.13 6.99
N ILE A 143 1.99 14.37 7.99
CA ILE A 143 3.32 13.73 7.94
C ILE A 143 3.38 12.86 6.68
N HIS A 144 2.38 12.00 6.46
CA HIS A 144 2.28 11.18 5.25
C HIS A 144 1.97 11.97 3.95
N LYS A 145 1.70 13.28 4.00
CA LYS A 145 1.55 14.09 2.78
C LYS A 145 2.91 14.50 2.21
N ASN A 146 3.87 14.80 3.07
CA ASN A 146 5.02 15.62 2.68
C ASN A 146 6.09 14.79 1.95
N SER A 147 6.33 15.12 0.68
CA SER A 147 7.44 14.57 -0.12
C SER A 147 8.70 15.45 -0.04
N ILE A 148 9.62 14.95 0.79
CA ILE A 148 11.09 15.03 0.81
C ILE A 148 11.83 16.17 0.08
N SER A 149 12.34 17.06 0.92
CA SER A 149 13.79 17.29 1.11
C SER A 149 14.23 17.02 2.57
N GLY A 150 13.68 15.97 3.22
CA GLY A 150 14.06 15.65 4.61
C GLY A 150 13.45 14.44 5.31
N LYS A 151 12.68 13.60 4.59
CA LYS A 151 12.06 12.32 4.99
C LYS A 151 10.76 12.39 5.79
N ASP A 152 9.65 12.31 5.04
CA ASP A 152 8.40 11.63 5.38
C ASP A 152 7.81 10.99 4.09
N LYS A 153 6.81 10.10 4.25
CA LYS A 153 6.32 9.14 3.24
C LYS A 153 5.31 9.76 2.27
N PRO A 154 5.56 9.88 0.95
CA PRO A 154 4.60 10.47 0.03
C PRO A 154 3.38 9.56 -0.17
N LEU A 155 2.19 10.02 0.18
CA LEU A 155 0.93 9.47 -0.35
C LEU A 155 0.91 9.57 -1.88
N PHE A 156 0.28 8.61 -2.55
CA PHE A 156 0.20 8.53 -4.02
C PHE A 156 1.55 8.47 -4.75
N ASN A 157 2.49 7.69 -4.22
CA ASN A 157 3.85 7.57 -4.74
C ASN A 157 4.01 6.69 -5.99
N VAL A 158 2.95 6.00 -6.43
CA VAL A 158 2.95 5.21 -7.66
C VAL A 158 1.71 5.46 -8.50
N ARG A 159 1.88 5.39 -9.82
CA ARG A 159 0.78 5.23 -10.76
C ARG A 159 1.00 4.08 -11.74
N PHE A 160 -0.07 3.45 -12.18
CA PHE A 160 -0.02 2.33 -13.12
C PHE A 160 -1.31 2.24 -13.94
N LYS A 161 -1.23 1.66 -15.13
CA LYS A 161 -2.44 1.32 -15.90
C LYS A 161 -3.02 0.01 -15.41
N LYS A 162 -4.31 -0.20 -15.65
CA LYS A 162 -4.99 -1.42 -15.23
C LYS A 162 -4.37 -2.68 -15.84
N GLU A 163 -3.96 -2.61 -17.11
CA GLU A 163 -3.27 -3.70 -17.81
C GLU A 163 -1.89 -4.03 -17.23
N ASP A 164 -1.22 -3.05 -16.61
CA ASP A 164 0.09 -3.23 -15.97
C ASP A 164 -0.01 -3.90 -14.58
N PHE A 165 -1.23 -4.19 -14.13
CA PHE A 165 -1.51 -4.82 -12.83
C PHE A 165 -2.20 -6.17 -13.00
N ASN A 166 -1.50 -7.23 -12.61
CA ASN A 166 -2.07 -8.57 -12.52
C ASN A 166 -2.53 -8.86 -11.09
N TYR A 167 -3.84 -8.99 -10.90
CA TYR A 167 -4.45 -9.25 -9.60
C TYR A 167 -4.62 -10.75 -9.34
N ILE A 168 -3.99 -11.27 -8.29
CA ILE A 168 -3.86 -12.72 -8.06
C ILE A 168 -4.45 -13.08 -6.69
N PHE A 169 -5.77 -13.07 -6.62
CA PHE A 169 -6.51 -13.35 -5.39
C PHE A 169 -6.60 -14.85 -5.04
N SER A 170 -6.46 -15.72 -6.05
CA SER A 170 -6.90 -17.10 -5.99
C SER A 170 -5.84 -18.10 -5.52
N LYS A 171 -4.55 -17.80 -5.66
CA LYS A 171 -3.51 -18.66 -5.12
C LYS A 171 -3.25 -18.23 -3.68
N LYS A 172 -3.67 -19.05 -2.71
CA LYS A 172 -3.19 -18.98 -1.32
C LYS A 172 -1.70 -19.34 -1.32
N ILE A 173 -0.88 -18.44 -1.82
CA ILE A 173 0.57 -18.58 -1.81
C ILE A 173 0.97 -18.12 -0.43
N ASP A 174 1.36 -19.08 0.39
CA ASP A 174 1.95 -18.79 1.68
C ASP A 174 3.25 -18.02 1.43
N SER A 175 3.22 -16.71 1.64
CA SER A 175 4.41 -15.89 1.45
C SER A 175 5.38 -15.95 2.64
N THR A 176 5.19 -16.84 3.62
CA THR A 176 6.17 -17.07 4.71
C THR A 176 7.51 -17.61 4.22
N LEU A 177 7.52 -18.26 3.04
CA LEU A 177 8.74 -18.69 2.37
C LEU A 177 9.51 -17.54 1.68
N ILE A 178 8.82 -16.41 1.47
CA ILE A 178 9.23 -15.29 0.61
C ILE A 178 9.76 -14.13 1.46
N THR A 179 9.13 -13.87 2.61
CA THR A 179 9.39 -12.67 3.41
C THR A 179 9.48 -13.05 4.88
N LYS A 180 10.66 -12.82 5.47
CA LYS A 180 10.89 -12.99 6.92
C LYS A 180 10.55 -11.72 7.69
N ASN A 181 10.52 -10.57 7.01
CA ASN A 181 10.29 -9.29 7.64
C ASN A 181 8.79 -9.03 7.83
N ASN A 182 8.43 -8.57 9.03
CA ASN A 182 7.07 -8.12 9.36
C ASN A 182 6.88 -6.63 9.16
N ARG A 183 7.97 -5.90 8.88
CA ARG A 183 7.94 -4.46 8.67
C ARG A 183 7.62 -4.15 7.21
N PHE A 184 7.05 -2.97 6.99
CA PHE A 184 7.01 -2.39 5.66
C PHE A 184 8.47 -2.14 5.21
N GLY A 185 8.80 -2.62 4.01
CA GLY A 185 10.15 -2.60 3.45
C GLY A 185 10.12 -3.19 2.04
N ILE A 186 11.08 -2.76 1.21
CA ILE A 186 11.32 -3.36 -0.10
C ILE A 186 12.34 -4.49 0.07
N GLU A 187 11.99 -5.68 -0.40
CA GLU A 187 12.95 -6.78 -0.54
C GLU A 187 13.24 -6.99 -2.04
N LYS A 188 14.52 -7.02 -2.42
CA LYS A 188 14.94 -7.37 -3.78
C LYS A 188 14.89 -8.90 -3.91
N ILE A 189 14.27 -9.38 -4.98
CA ILE A 189 14.26 -10.80 -5.36
C ILE A 189 15.30 -10.99 -6.47
N ASP A 190 16.32 -11.79 -6.18
CA ASP A 190 17.28 -12.31 -7.15
C ASP A 190 16.90 -13.74 -7.59
N ASP A 191 17.69 -14.31 -8.51
CA ASP A 191 17.42 -15.62 -9.09
C ASP A 191 17.44 -16.73 -8.04
N GLU A 192 18.32 -16.65 -7.04
CA GLU A 192 18.40 -17.63 -5.94
C GLU A 192 17.13 -17.61 -5.07
N ILE A 193 16.60 -16.42 -4.78
CA ILE A 193 15.33 -16.28 -4.05
C ILE A 193 14.15 -16.73 -4.92
N LEU A 194 14.17 -16.43 -6.22
CA LEU A 194 13.13 -16.81 -7.16
C LEU A 194 12.97 -18.34 -7.25
N GLU A 195 14.09 -19.07 -7.30
CA GLU A 195 14.12 -20.53 -7.36
C GLU A 195 13.46 -21.20 -6.14
N ARG A 196 13.38 -20.50 -5.00
CA ARG A 196 12.73 -21.02 -3.78
C ARG A 196 11.20 -21.04 -3.89
N TYR A 197 10.61 -20.43 -4.92
CA TYR A 197 9.16 -20.42 -5.10
C TYR A 197 8.67 -21.64 -5.89
N PRO A 198 7.42 -22.09 -5.68
CA PRO A 198 6.83 -23.10 -6.56
C PRO A 198 6.86 -22.65 -8.01
N TYR A 199 7.08 -23.58 -8.95
CA TYR A 199 7.16 -23.29 -10.39
C TYR A 199 5.98 -22.43 -10.88
N SER A 200 4.75 -22.73 -10.45
CA SER A 200 3.57 -21.95 -10.87
C SER A 200 3.56 -20.49 -10.37
N ILE A 201 4.39 -20.16 -9.39
CA ILE A 201 4.60 -18.80 -8.87
C ILE A 201 5.77 -18.18 -9.60
N GLN A 202 6.87 -18.91 -9.78
CA GLN A 202 7.95 -18.46 -10.67
C GLN A 202 7.41 -18.10 -12.04
N GLU A 203 6.53 -18.93 -12.60
CA GLU A 203 5.77 -18.63 -13.81
C GLU A 203 5.07 -17.30 -13.65
N ILE A 204 4.15 -17.09 -12.72
CA ILE A 204 3.49 -15.77 -12.53
C ILE A 204 4.48 -14.59 -12.45
N LEU A 205 5.60 -14.75 -11.72
CA LEU A 205 6.60 -13.70 -11.50
C LEU A 205 7.41 -13.40 -12.79
N LEU A 206 7.65 -14.43 -13.59
CA LEU A 206 8.40 -14.40 -14.84
C LEU A 206 7.48 -14.19 -16.07
N SER A 207 6.20 -14.55 -15.97
CA SER A 207 5.27 -14.76 -17.07
C SER A 207 4.51 -13.47 -17.35
N VAL A 208 5.07 -12.80 -18.36
CA VAL A 208 4.41 -12.02 -19.41
C VAL A 208 3.93 -10.61 -19.01
N ARG A 209 4.37 -9.69 -19.88
CA ARG A 209 4.13 -8.24 -19.94
C ARG A 209 2.66 -7.90 -20.03
#